data_AF-A0A522Z143-F1
#
_entry.id   AF-A0A522Z143-F1
#
_cell.length_a   1.000
_cell.length_b   1.000
_cell.length_c   1.000
_cell.angle_alpha   90.00
_cell.angle_beta   90.00
_cell.angle_gamma   90.00
#
_symmetry.space_group_name_H-M   'P 1'
#
loop_
_entity.id
_entity.type
_entity.pdbx_description
1 polymer ?
#
loop_
_entity_poly.entity_id
_entity_poly.type
_entity_poly.pdbx_seq_one_letter_code
_entity_poly.pdbx_strand_id
1 'polypeptide(L)'
;MRRSLRTFSLLLERRLRSGVNRVTSQTRYEWVRNLAFVAMGLWMMEGLRYGFHRLFTFLHGIQLIGPILVWKLTAMVLLGTLSMVVISSLVISLTSLYYASDLRFLMRAPSPLVVVFADKAVETVFFSSWMIVLVVLPIMTALTQVADLGWGFLGGFGFLLLPSLVLAASVGMIFSLVLMALFPSSRTRDAVWLLSSLAAAAVYVLVRASEPERLIRPDAMQRVTEYLRYLQAPTAPWAPSWWVTEGVSAWAGGRMDVFWSRAARLYASAGAASVVLLALASRLYAVGYSGAQEGALSRRPLDVGPTPEFRVRAFLARLLGRFAPSPATAALAWKERKTFLRDVKHWSQMVLIAALVMVYLLSIQRLPLDTAELKSLVCFLNIGVAGFVLASLGLRFTFPAVSLEGRSYWFVRAAPLTSAQLMRQKALFTLPPTLLVGTALVAASNHLLGADRFTAWLTVLTIWLCAVTLTAMGVGFGALFPRFNVENIHQV
;
A
#
# COMPACT_ATOMS: atom_id res chain seq x y z
N MET A 1 -20.06 32.64 -2.69
CA MET A 1 -19.23 32.45 -1.48
C MET A 1 -20.02 32.10 -0.22
N ARG A 2 -21.03 32.88 0.22
CA ARG A 2 -21.79 32.55 1.46
C ARG A 2 -22.54 31.21 1.40
N ARG A 3 -23.19 30.89 0.26
CA ARG A 3 -23.88 29.59 0.09
C ARG A 3 -22.92 28.40 0.09
N SER A 4 -21.78 28.50 -0.61
CA SER A 4 -20.77 27.43 -0.67
C SER A 4 -20.13 27.13 0.69
N LEU A 5 -19.86 28.16 1.50
CA LEU A 5 -19.35 27.99 2.86
C LEU A 5 -20.36 27.29 3.79
N ARG A 6 -21.65 27.65 3.69
CA ARG A 6 -22.71 26.97 4.45
C ARG A 6 -22.88 25.51 4.03
N THR A 7 -22.79 25.21 2.73
CA THR A 7 -22.85 23.81 2.27
C THR A 7 -21.65 23.02 2.78
N PHE A 8 -20.45 23.61 2.75
CA PHE A 8 -19.25 22.95 3.26
C PHE A 8 -19.34 22.68 4.78
N SER A 9 -19.82 23.64 5.57
CA SER A 9 -20.01 23.44 7.01
C SER A 9 -21.03 22.33 7.31
N LEU A 10 -22.11 22.23 6.53
CA LEU A 10 -23.11 21.16 6.68
C LEU A 10 -22.52 19.77 6.35
N LEU A 11 -21.66 19.66 5.34
CA LEU A 11 -20.97 18.41 5.02
C LEU A 11 -20.01 17.98 6.14
N LEU A 12 -19.29 18.94 6.72
CA LEU A 12 -18.39 18.68 7.84
C LEU A 12 -19.17 18.27 9.10
N GLU A 13 -20.31 18.93 9.37
CA GLU A 13 -21.21 18.58 10.46
C GLU A 13 -21.81 17.18 10.28
N ARG A 14 -22.24 16.82 9.06
CA ARG A 14 -22.70 15.45 8.74
C ARG A 14 -21.65 14.42 9.14
N ARG A 15 -20.36 14.68 8.86
CA ARG A 15 -19.26 13.76 9.22
C ARG A 15 -19.10 13.63 10.73
N LEU A 16 -19.11 14.75 11.46
CA LEU A 16 -19.05 14.74 12.92
C LEU A 16 -20.22 13.96 13.52
N ARG A 17 -21.45 14.23 13.07
CA ARG A 17 -22.64 13.51 13.52
C ARG A 17 -22.60 12.03 13.16
N SER A 18 -22.13 11.67 11.96
CA SER A 18 -21.94 10.27 11.57
C SER A 18 -20.90 9.56 12.43
N GLY A 19 -19.83 10.26 12.82
CA GLY A 19 -18.81 9.74 13.73
C GLY A 19 -19.36 9.51 15.12
N VAL A 20 -20.06 10.50 15.68
CA VAL A 20 -20.72 10.40 16.99
C VAL A 20 -21.73 9.26 16.99
N ASN A 21 -22.64 9.21 16.00
CA ASN A 21 -23.64 8.16 15.89
C ASN A 21 -23.01 6.76 15.82
N ARG A 22 -21.87 6.63 15.12
CA ARG A 22 -21.14 5.36 15.02
C ARG A 22 -20.44 4.96 16.31
N VAL A 23 -20.14 5.89 17.21
CA VAL A 23 -19.60 5.59 18.55
C VAL A 23 -20.74 5.24 19.51
N THR A 24 -21.87 5.95 19.43
CA THR A 24 -23.01 5.72 20.32
C THR A 24 -23.83 4.49 19.96
N SER A 25 -23.84 4.07 18.69
CA SER A 25 -24.60 2.89 18.23
C SER A 25 -23.83 1.57 18.35
N GLN A 26 -22.65 1.54 19.00
CA GLN A 26 -21.83 0.34 19.07
C GLN A 26 -22.40 -0.69 20.04
N THR A 27 -22.43 -1.94 19.60
CA THR A 27 -22.75 -3.08 20.46
C THR A 27 -21.64 -3.36 21.46
N ARG A 28 -21.94 -4.09 22.55
CA ARG A 28 -20.93 -4.46 23.57
C ARG A 28 -19.73 -5.21 22.98
N TYR A 29 -19.98 -6.11 22.02
CA TYR A 29 -18.90 -6.82 21.31
C TYR A 29 -17.99 -5.86 20.52
N GLU A 30 -18.58 -4.89 19.81
CA GLU A 30 -17.81 -3.90 19.05
C GLU A 30 -16.97 -2.99 19.96
N TRP A 31 -17.50 -2.61 21.12
CA TRP A 31 -16.76 -1.87 22.13
C TRP A 31 -15.54 -2.65 22.62
N VAL A 32 -15.71 -3.91 23.01
CA VAL A 32 -14.58 -4.76 23.46
C VAL A 32 -13.55 -4.94 22.36
N ARG A 33 -13.99 -5.22 21.13
CA ARG A 33 -13.11 -5.35 19.96
C ARG A 33 -12.33 -4.06 19.70
N ASN A 34 -13.00 -2.91 19.70
CA ASN A 34 -12.37 -1.61 19.45
C ASN A 34 -11.40 -1.24 20.57
N LEU A 35 -11.76 -1.52 21.83
CA LEU A 35 -10.87 -1.31 22.98
C LEU A 35 -9.62 -2.18 22.87
N ALA A 36 -9.74 -3.45 22.46
CA ALA A 36 -8.60 -4.31 22.22
C ALA A 36 -7.68 -3.75 21.11
N PHE A 37 -8.25 -3.23 20.02
CA PHE A 37 -7.45 -2.57 18.97
C PHE A 37 -6.77 -1.29 19.44
N VAL A 38 -7.44 -0.46 20.25
CA VAL A 38 -6.84 0.75 20.83
C VAL A 38 -5.71 0.37 21.80
N ALA A 39 -5.93 -0.62 22.66
CA ALA A 39 -4.92 -1.11 23.59
C ALA A 39 -3.69 -1.65 22.85
N MET A 40 -3.89 -2.46 21.80
CA MET A 40 -2.79 -2.94 20.94
C MET A 40 -2.05 -1.78 20.25
N GLY A 41 -2.80 -0.78 19.78
CA GLY A 41 -2.23 0.42 19.17
C GLY A 41 -1.34 1.21 20.14
N LEU A 42 -1.83 1.45 21.36
CA LEU A 42 -1.08 2.11 22.43
C LEU A 42 0.16 1.30 22.82
N TRP A 43 0.02 -0.02 22.95
CA TRP A 43 1.16 -0.91 23.23
C TRP A 43 2.23 -0.83 22.14
N MET A 44 1.84 -0.78 20.87
CA MET A 44 2.78 -0.62 19.76
C MET A 44 3.42 0.77 19.73
N MET A 45 2.68 1.83 20.05
CA MET A 45 3.22 3.19 20.17
C MET A 45 4.25 3.29 21.30
N GLU A 46 3.98 2.68 22.45
CA GLU A 46 4.93 2.59 23.56
C GLU A 46 6.17 1.79 23.19
N GLY A 47 6.01 0.66 22.48
CA GLY A 47 7.13 -0.11 21.94
C GLY A 47 8.01 0.71 20.99
N LEU A 48 7.39 1.51 20.11
CA LEU A 48 8.10 2.39 19.19
C LEU A 48 8.85 3.51 19.96
N ARG A 49 8.18 4.16 20.93
CA ARG A 49 8.79 5.17 21.81
C ARG A 49 10.00 4.59 22.55
N TYR A 50 9.86 3.41 23.15
CA TYR A 50 10.94 2.74 23.87
C TYR A 50 12.12 2.41 22.96
N GLY A 51 11.86 1.86 21.76
CA GLY A 51 12.90 1.55 20.78
C GLY A 51 13.69 2.78 20.34
N PHE A 52 13.00 3.86 20.00
CA PHE A 52 13.65 5.12 19.61
C PHE A 52 14.33 5.83 20.79
N HIS A 53 13.77 5.75 21.99
CA HIS A 53 14.42 6.29 23.18
C HIS A 53 15.76 5.59 23.42
N ARG A 54 15.78 4.26 23.40
CA ARG A 54 17.03 3.48 23.53
C ARG A 54 18.03 3.83 22.42
N LEU A 55 17.56 3.97 21.18
CA LEU A 55 18.39 4.35 20.05
C LEU A 55 18.99 5.75 20.24
N PHE A 56 18.17 6.75 20.57
CA PHE A 56 18.63 8.13 20.77
C PHE A 56 19.57 8.27 21.96
N THR A 57 19.32 7.57 23.07
CA THR A 57 20.23 7.53 24.22
C THR A 57 21.57 6.91 23.84
N PHE A 58 21.56 5.81 23.08
CA PHE A 58 22.80 5.21 22.55
C PHE A 58 23.56 6.17 21.63
N LEU A 59 22.87 6.87 20.73
CA LEU A 59 23.48 7.85 19.84
C LEU A 59 24.04 9.06 20.59
N HIS A 60 23.37 9.53 21.65
CA HIS A 60 23.88 10.61 22.50
C HIS A 60 25.13 10.22 23.28
N GLY A 61 25.33 8.93 23.57
CA GLY A 61 26.54 8.42 24.20
C GLY A 61 27.80 8.55 23.34
N ILE A 62 27.65 8.79 22.02
CA ILE A 62 28.76 8.99 21.08
C ILE A 62 29.20 10.46 21.13
N GLN A 63 30.34 10.71 21.79
CA GLN A 63 30.92 12.05 21.92
C GLN A 63 31.11 12.72 20.55
N LEU A 64 30.85 14.04 20.48
CA LEU A 64 30.99 14.93 19.31
C LEU A 64 29.99 14.74 18.15
N ILE A 65 29.53 13.52 17.86
CA ILE A 65 28.69 13.22 16.68
C ILE A 65 27.22 12.97 17.04
N GLY A 66 26.94 12.53 18.26
CA GLY A 66 25.61 12.08 18.71
C GLY A 66 24.45 13.03 18.36
N PRO A 67 24.48 14.31 18.77
CA PRO A 67 23.40 15.25 18.51
C PRO A 67 23.14 15.48 17.01
N ILE A 68 24.20 15.57 16.20
CA ILE A 68 24.09 15.77 14.75
C ILE A 68 23.41 14.54 14.11
N LEU A 69 23.78 13.35 14.57
CA LEU A 69 23.24 12.10 14.06
C LEU A 69 21.76 11.91 14.45
N VAL A 70 21.35 12.35 15.64
CA VAL A 70 19.94 12.36 16.08
C VAL A 70 19.07 13.24 15.17
N TRP A 71 19.54 14.45 14.85
CA TRP A 71 18.83 15.35 13.93
C TRP A 71 18.82 14.82 12.50
N LYS A 72 19.91 14.20 12.03
CA LYS A 72 19.99 13.57 10.72
C LYS A 72 19.02 12.38 10.63
N LEU A 73 18.95 11.54 11.65
CA LEU A 73 18.00 10.42 11.74
C LEU A 73 16.56 10.94 11.74
N THR A 74 16.28 11.98 12.53
CA THR A 74 14.96 12.63 12.57
C THR A 74 14.56 13.15 11.19
N ALA A 75 15.48 13.78 10.46
CA ALA A 75 15.25 14.25 9.09
C ALA A 75 14.91 13.10 8.13
N MET A 76 15.63 11.97 8.24
CA MET A 76 15.38 10.79 7.41
C MET A 76 14.02 10.14 7.72
N VAL A 77 13.66 10.02 9.01
CA VAL A 77 12.36 9.51 9.44
C VAL A 77 11.23 10.41 8.93
N LEU A 78 11.36 11.72 9.07
CA LEU A 78 10.37 12.69 8.56
C LEU A 78 10.27 12.67 7.03
N LEU A 79 11.40 12.54 6.32
CA LEU A 79 11.41 12.40 4.87
C LEU A 79 10.68 11.13 4.43
N GLY A 80 11.01 9.98 5.04
CA GLY A 80 10.39 8.70 4.71
C GLY A 80 8.88 8.71 4.97
N THR A 81 8.47 9.21 6.14
CA THR A 81 7.05 9.29 6.52
C THR A 81 6.26 10.27 5.67
N LEU A 82 6.76 11.49 5.41
CA LEU A 82 6.06 12.46 4.55
C LEU A 82 5.99 12.00 3.08
N SER A 83 7.02 11.32 2.59
CA SER A 83 6.98 10.71 1.26
C SER A 83 5.92 9.62 1.16
N MET A 84 5.75 8.82 2.23
CA MET A 84 4.65 7.87 2.33
C MET A 84 3.28 8.55 2.34
N VAL A 85 3.12 9.75 2.92
CA VAL A 85 1.86 10.53 2.81
C VAL A 85 1.58 10.89 1.35
N VAL A 86 2.59 11.32 0.58
CA VAL A 86 2.39 11.68 -0.84
C VAL A 86 1.89 10.48 -1.64
N ILE A 87 2.52 9.32 -1.43
CA ILE A 87 2.13 8.06 -2.11
C ILE A 87 0.75 7.59 -1.64
N SER A 88 0.48 7.61 -0.33
CA SER A 88 -0.78 7.14 0.22
C SER A 88 -1.95 8.03 -0.19
N SER A 89 -1.77 9.36 -0.16
CA SER A 89 -2.79 10.32 -0.61
C SER A 89 -3.10 10.17 -2.10
N LEU A 90 -2.11 9.85 -2.93
CA LEU A 90 -2.30 9.51 -4.34
C LEU A 90 -3.23 8.28 -4.48
N VAL A 91 -3.01 7.20 -3.72
CA VAL A 91 -3.90 6.01 -3.76
C VAL A 91 -5.29 6.29 -3.18
N ILE A 92 -5.35 6.91 -1.99
CA ILE A 92 -6.60 7.16 -1.25
C ILE A 92 -7.47 8.15 -2.01
N SER A 93 -6.88 9.16 -2.65
CA SER A 93 -7.62 10.14 -3.45
C SER A 93 -8.43 9.49 -4.57
N LEU A 94 -7.98 8.37 -5.15
CA LEU A 94 -8.78 7.66 -6.16
C LEU A 94 -10.08 7.10 -5.56
N THR A 95 -9.98 6.47 -4.39
CA THR A 95 -11.14 5.84 -3.75
C THR A 95 -12.08 6.87 -3.12
N SER A 96 -11.54 7.95 -2.56
CA SER A 96 -12.33 9.03 -1.93
C SER A 96 -12.94 10.00 -2.96
N LEU A 97 -12.18 10.44 -3.97
CA LEU A 97 -12.62 11.47 -4.92
C LEU A 97 -13.48 10.91 -6.06
N TYR A 98 -13.29 9.65 -6.47
CA TYR A 98 -13.99 9.10 -7.65
C TYR A 98 -14.93 7.93 -7.34
N TYR A 99 -14.63 7.12 -6.32
CA TYR A 99 -15.35 5.88 -6.02
C TYR A 99 -16.08 5.86 -4.68
N ALA A 100 -16.16 6.98 -3.97
CA ALA A 100 -16.89 7.06 -2.71
C ALA A 100 -18.39 6.78 -2.92
N SER A 101 -18.98 5.98 -2.03
CA SER A 101 -20.37 5.53 -2.13
C SER A 101 -21.39 6.67 -2.04
N ASP A 102 -21.09 7.70 -1.26
CA ASP A 102 -21.92 8.88 -1.07
C ASP A 102 -21.79 9.91 -2.22
N LEU A 103 -20.81 9.74 -3.11
CA LEU A 103 -20.59 10.66 -4.22
C LEU A 103 -21.77 10.66 -5.21
N ARG A 104 -22.44 9.51 -5.39
CA ARG A 104 -23.68 9.42 -6.21
C ARG A 104 -24.80 10.30 -5.67
N PHE A 105 -24.89 10.46 -4.35
CA PHE A 105 -25.86 11.33 -3.71
C PHE A 105 -25.41 12.80 -3.78
N LEU A 106 -24.15 13.07 -3.43
CA LEU A 106 -23.59 14.43 -3.42
C LEU A 106 -23.61 15.09 -4.81
N MET A 107 -23.35 14.32 -5.87
CA MET A 107 -23.36 14.81 -7.26
C MET A 107 -24.78 15.08 -7.79
N ARG A 108 -25.82 14.56 -7.13
CA ARG A 108 -27.23 14.87 -7.44
C ARG A 108 -27.79 16.02 -6.59
N ALA A 109 -27.14 16.29 -5.45
CA ALA A 109 -27.52 17.41 -4.60
C ALA A 109 -27.16 18.74 -5.27
N PRO A 110 -27.88 19.84 -4.98
CA PRO A 110 -27.58 21.18 -5.51
C PRO A 110 -26.35 21.79 -4.81
N SER A 111 -25.23 21.07 -4.81
CA SER A 111 -23.97 21.44 -4.19
C SER A 111 -22.92 21.75 -5.26
N PRO A 112 -22.12 22.82 -5.12
CA PRO A 112 -21.08 23.12 -6.08
C PRO A 112 -20.04 22.01 -6.12
N LEU A 113 -19.60 21.62 -7.31
CA LEU A 113 -18.63 20.54 -7.51
C LEU A 113 -17.33 20.75 -6.70
N VAL A 114 -16.84 21.98 -6.62
CA VAL A 114 -15.64 22.34 -5.84
C VAL A 114 -15.84 22.11 -4.33
N VAL A 115 -17.07 22.26 -3.82
CA VAL A 115 -17.39 22.03 -2.40
C VAL A 115 -17.41 20.53 -2.10
N VAL A 116 -17.98 19.72 -3.01
CA VAL A 116 -17.94 18.26 -2.92
C VAL A 116 -16.50 17.77 -2.98
N PHE A 117 -15.71 18.31 -3.90
CA PHE A 117 -14.29 18.01 -4.01
C PHE A 117 -13.53 18.38 -2.72
N ALA A 118 -13.77 19.57 -2.16
CA ALA A 118 -13.11 20.01 -0.92
C ALA A 118 -13.45 19.10 0.27
N ASP A 119 -14.71 18.65 0.41
CA ASP A 119 -15.11 17.68 1.43
C ASP A 119 -14.32 16.37 1.30
N LYS A 120 -14.21 15.85 0.07
CA LYS A 120 -13.46 14.62 -0.21
C LYS A 120 -11.93 14.81 -0.11
N ALA A 121 -11.42 16.01 -0.38
CA ALA A 121 -10.02 16.34 -0.19
C ALA A 121 -9.64 16.34 1.30
N VAL A 122 -10.48 16.93 2.17
CA VAL A 122 -10.29 16.87 3.63
C VAL A 122 -10.33 15.43 4.14
N GLU A 123 -11.27 14.62 3.64
CA GLU A 123 -11.33 13.19 3.95
C GLU A 123 -10.05 12.46 3.53
N THR A 124 -9.50 12.80 2.36
CA THR A 124 -8.25 12.23 1.85
C THR A 124 -7.07 12.61 2.73
N VAL A 125 -6.94 13.90 3.09
CA VAL A 125 -5.88 14.39 3.99
C VAL A 125 -5.94 13.67 5.33
N PHE A 126 -7.14 13.50 5.89
CA PHE A 126 -7.30 12.79 7.17
C PHE A 126 -6.86 11.33 7.06
N PHE A 127 -7.40 10.58 6.09
CA PHE A 127 -7.11 9.15 5.94
C PHE A 127 -5.68 8.84 5.50
N SER A 128 -5.01 9.74 4.77
CA SER A 128 -3.61 9.57 4.39
C SER A 128 -2.63 9.86 5.53
N SER A 129 -3.04 10.65 6.53
CA SER A 129 -2.11 11.25 7.50
C SER A 129 -2.25 10.71 8.92
N TRP A 130 -3.44 10.23 9.33
CA TRP A 130 -3.70 9.89 10.73
C TRP A 130 -2.72 8.84 11.30
N MET A 131 -2.39 7.79 10.54
CA MET A 131 -1.43 6.77 10.98
C MET A 131 -0.01 7.33 11.13
N ILE A 132 0.36 8.30 10.29
CA ILE A 132 1.70 8.87 10.31
C ILE A 132 1.88 9.77 11.53
N VAL A 133 0.84 10.49 11.94
CA VAL A 133 0.82 11.20 13.22
C VAL A 133 1.06 10.22 14.38
N LEU A 134 0.39 9.06 14.39
CA LEU A 134 0.57 8.04 15.43
C LEU A 134 1.97 7.42 15.46
N VAL A 135 2.66 7.35 14.31
CA VAL A 135 4.04 6.82 14.23
C VAL A 135 5.07 7.87 14.63
N VAL A 136 4.92 9.11 14.17
CA VAL A 136 5.93 10.16 14.40
C VAL A 136 5.84 10.72 15.82
N LEU A 137 4.64 10.77 16.41
CA LEU A 137 4.44 11.27 17.77
C LEU A 137 5.32 10.54 18.82
N PRO A 138 5.31 9.20 18.94
CA PRO A 138 6.17 8.49 19.90
C PRO A 138 7.67 8.71 19.62
N ILE A 139 8.08 8.84 18.35
CA ILE A 139 9.47 9.14 17.99
C ILE A 139 9.87 10.54 18.49
N MET A 140 9.00 11.53 18.30
CA MET A 140 9.25 12.90 18.80
C MET A 140 9.19 12.97 20.33
N THR A 141 8.33 12.18 20.99
CA THR A 141 8.33 12.11 22.46
C THR A 141 9.62 11.49 23.01
N ALA A 142 10.17 10.48 22.32
CA ALA A 142 11.47 9.93 22.69
C ALA A 142 12.59 10.97 22.51
N LEU A 143 12.54 11.75 21.42
CA LEU A 143 13.48 12.85 21.19
C LEU A 143 13.40 13.92 22.28
N THR A 144 12.19 14.31 22.71
CA THR A 144 12.02 15.29 23.79
C THR A 144 12.60 14.81 25.12
N GLN A 145 12.47 13.53 25.41
CA GLN A 145 12.99 12.94 26.65
C GLN A 145 14.52 12.86 26.65
N VAL A 146 15.15 12.59 25.49
CA VAL A 146 16.60 12.45 25.40
C VAL A 146 17.31 13.80 25.31
N ALA A 147 16.70 14.80 24.68
CA ALA A 147 17.27 16.14 24.53
C ALA A 147 16.81 17.13 25.62
N ASP A 148 16.14 16.65 26.68
CA ASP A 148 15.56 17.44 27.78
C ASP A 148 14.72 18.65 27.29
N LEU A 149 13.88 18.42 26.28
CA LEU A 149 13.03 19.43 25.68
C LEU A 149 11.66 19.46 26.36
N GLY A 150 11.19 20.65 26.72
CA GLY A 150 9.87 20.82 27.34
C GLY A 150 8.69 20.47 26.41
N TRP A 151 7.50 20.24 26.98
CA TRP A 151 6.27 19.89 26.26
C TRP A 151 5.88 20.88 25.15
N GLY A 152 6.28 22.16 25.27
CA GLY A 152 6.08 23.18 24.22
C GLY A 152 6.72 22.81 22.87
N PHE A 153 7.80 22.01 22.87
CA PHE A 153 8.41 21.51 21.66
C PHE A 153 7.49 20.57 20.87
N LEU A 154 6.72 19.70 21.55
CA LEU A 154 5.75 18.83 20.87
C LEU A 154 4.61 19.64 20.25
N GLY A 155 4.18 20.72 20.91
CA GLY A 155 3.22 21.68 20.35
C GLY A 155 3.76 22.37 19.10
N GLY A 156 5.00 22.87 19.15
CA GLY A 156 5.69 23.48 18.00
C GLY A 156 5.88 22.50 16.85
N PHE A 157 6.25 21.25 17.14
CA PHE A 157 6.31 20.18 16.15
C PHE A 157 4.95 19.91 15.51
N GLY A 158 3.89 19.78 16.31
CA GLY A 158 2.52 19.58 15.80
C GLY A 158 2.07 20.73 14.88
N PHE A 159 2.42 21.97 15.23
CA PHE A 159 2.14 23.15 14.41
C PHE A 159 2.86 23.11 13.05
N LEU A 160 4.11 22.65 12.99
CA LEU A 160 4.83 22.46 11.72
C LEU A 160 4.35 21.23 10.93
N LEU A 161 3.90 20.18 11.63
CA LEU A 161 3.46 18.94 11.01
C LEU A 161 2.17 19.13 10.21
N LEU A 162 1.19 19.87 10.74
CA LEU A 162 -0.11 20.12 10.08
C LEU A 162 0.00 20.63 8.63
N PRO A 163 0.68 21.76 8.34
CA PRO A 163 0.83 22.25 6.97
C PRO A 163 1.66 21.28 6.11
N SER A 164 2.64 20.58 6.68
CA SER A 164 3.44 19.61 5.93
C SER A 164 2.62 18.42 5.43
N LEU A 165 1.64 17.95 6.22
CA LEU A 165 0.71 16.88 5.84
C LEU A 165 -0.26 17.35 4.76
N VAL A 166 -0.82 18.56 4.90
CA VAL A 166 -1.71 19.16 3.88
C VAL A 166 -0.96 19.34 2.57
N LEU A 167 0.28 19.81 2.61
CA LEU A 167 1.13 19.97 1.42
C LEU A 167 1.40 18.61 0.75
N ALA A 168 1.85 17.61 1.51
CA ALA A 168 2.12 16.27 0.99
C ALA A 168 0.87 15.63 0.36
N ALA A 169 -0.28 15.73 1.03
CA ALA A 169 -1.54 15.22 0.53
C ALA A 169 -2.04 15.98 -0.71
N SER A 170 -1.84 17.31 -0.75
CA SER A 170 -2.21 18.12 -1.92
C SER A 170 -1.41 17.74 -3.15
N VAL A 171 -0.11 17.47 -3.01
CA VAL A 171 0.73 16.98 -4.12
C VAL A 171 0.21 15.65 -4.65
N GLY A 172 -0.08 14.69 -3.77
CA GLY A 172 -0.64 13.39 -4.19
C GLY A 172 -2.01 13.51 -4.86
N MET A 173 -2.88 14.39 -4.35
CA MET A 173 -4.19 14.66 -4.93
C MET A 173 -4.11 15.38 -6.28
N ILE A 174 -3.22 16.36 -6.46
CA ILE A 174 -2.99 17.03 -7.75
C ILE A 174 -2.57 16.00 -8.79
N PHE A 175 -1.65 15.11 -8.43
CA PHE A 175 -1.18 14.07 -9.34
C PHE A 175 -2.33 13.13 -9.74
N SER A 176 -3.11 12.65 -8.77
CA SER A 176 -4.29 11.81 -9.01
C SER A 176 -5.33 12.48 -9.92
N LEU A 177 -5.55 13.78 -9.70
CA LEU A 177 -6.49 14.59 -10.46
C LEU A 177 -6.05 14.78 -11.92
N VAL A 178 -4.77 15.09 -12.14
CA VAL A 178 -4.18 15.15 -13.48
C VAL A 178 -4.21 13.79 -14.17
N LEU A 179 -3.86 12.73 -13.45
CA LEU A 179 -3.86 11.36 -13.97
C LEU A 179 -5.26 10.96 -14.45
N MET A 180 -6.29 11.21 -13.65
CA MET A 180 -7.67 10.86 -14.02
C MET A 180 -8.22 11.74 -15.15
N ALA A 181 -7.74 12.97 -15.28
CA ALA A 181 -8.08 13.85 -16.40
C ALA A 181 -7.41 13.43 -17.71
N LEU A 182 -6.16 12.95 -17.67
CA LEU A 182 -5.41 12.45 -18.84
C LEU A 182 -5.88 11.05 -19.26
N PHE A 183 -6.30 10.24 -18.30
CA PHE A 183 -6.84 8.90 -18.53
C PHE A 183 -8.28 8.77 -18.01
N PRO A 184 -9.27 9.50 -18.58
CA PRO A 184 -10.68 9.41 -18.15
C PRO A 184 -11.28 8.02 -18.37
N SER A 185 -10.58 7.12 -19.07
CA SER A 185 -11.10 5.78 -19.32
C SER A 185 -11.12 4.95 -18.03
N SER A 186 -12.10 4.06 -17.93
CA SER A 186 -12.35 3.06 -16.88
C SER A 186 -11.20 2.06 -16.60
N ARG A 187 -9.97 2.41 -16.94
CA ARG A 187 -8.73 1.69 -16.62
C ARG A 187 -8.10 2.29 -15.37
N THR A 188 -8.84 2.25 -14.26
CA THR A 188 -8.25 2.32 -12.90
C THR A 188 -7.05 1.39 -12.77
N ARG A 189 -7.02 0.29 -13.55
CA ARG A 189 -5.87 -0.59 -13.72
C ARG A 189 -4.61 0.16 -14.17
N ASP A 190 -4.67 0.88 -15.28
CA ASP A 190 -3.51 1.56 -15.87
C ASP A 190 -3.08 2.72 -14.95
N ALA A 191 -4.05 3.41 -14.33
CA ALA A 191 -3.77 4.41 -13.29
C ALA A 191 -3.06 3.79 -12.08
N VAL A 192 -3.49 2.63 -11.58
CA VAL A 192 -2.88 1.93 -10.44
C VAL A 192 -1.50 1.34 -10.79
N TRP A 193 -1.30 0.84 -12.01
CA TRP A 193 0.01 0.38 -12.49
C TRP A 193 1.01 1.53 -12.59
N LEU A 194 0.59 2.66 -13.17
CA LEU A 194 1.39 3.88 -13.20
C LEU A 194 1.65 4.39 -11.79
N LEU A 195 0.63 4.46 -10.93
CA LEU A 195 0.78 4.82 -9.52
C LEU A 195 1.79 3.94 -8.78
N SER A 196 1.68 2.62 -8.97
CA SER A 196 2.49 1.63 -8.26
C SER A 196 3.93 1.65 -8.77
N SER A 197 4.12 1.80 -10.09
CA SER A 197 5.43 2.03 -10.71
C SER A 197 6.06 3.35 -10.25
N LEU A 198 5.27 4.42 -10.16
CA LEU A 198 5.72 5.74 -9.76
C LEU A 198 6.01 5.82 -8.26
N ALA A 199 5.21 5.14 -7.44
CA ALA A 199 5.47 4.95 -6.02
C ALA A 199 6.73 4.11 -5.79
N ALA A 200 6.92 3.01 -6.53
CA ALA A 200 8.12 2.20 -6.46
C ALA A 200 9.37 2.96 -6.93
N ALA A 201 9.26 3.75 -8.00
CA ALA A 201 10.32 4.63 -8.46
C ALA A 201 10.63 5.73 -7.44
N ALA A 202 9.61 6.34 -6.84
CA ALA A 202 9.78 7.34 -5.78
C ALA A 202 10.48 6.74 -4.55
N VAL A 203 10.04 5.56 -4.08
CA VAL A 203 10.68 4.84 -2.98
C VAL A 203 12.13 4.48 -3.34
N TYR A 204 12.40 4.00 -4.56
CA TYR A 204 13.76 3.70 -5.01
C TYR A 204 14.64 4.95 -5.02
N VAL A 205 14.15 6.07 -5.57
CA VAL A 205 14.86 7.35 -5.58
C VAL A 205 15.09 7.84 -4.15
N LEU A 206 14.11 7.70 -3.25
CA LEU A 206 14.24 8.11 -1.85
C LEU A 206 15.26 7.27 -1.08
N VAL A 207 15.26 5.95 -1.27
CA VAL A 207 16.24 5.05 -0.66
C VAL A 207 17.63 5.36 -1.20
N ARG A 208 17.76 5.58 -2.51
CA ARG A 208 19.04 5.94 -3.14
C ARG A 208 19.53 7.32 -2.73
N ALA A 209 18.65 8.31 -2.66
CA ALA A 209 18.95 9.67 -2.20
C ALA A 209 19.31 9.72 -0.71
N SER A 210 18.83 8.76 0.09
CA SER A 210 19.15 8.66 1.52
C SER A 210 20.52 8.03 1.78
N GLU A 211 21.19 7.47 0.75
CA GLU A 211 22.50 6.80 0.83
C GLU A 211 22.73 6.00 2.14
N PRO A 212 21.80 5.12 2.57
CA PRO A 212 21.88 4.45 3.87
C PRO A 212 23.12 3.55 4.00
N GLU A 213 23.67 3.10 2.87
CA GLU A 213 24.90 2.32 2.75
C GLU A 213 26.16 3.05 3.21
N ARG A 214 26.17 4.39 3.24
CA ARG A 214 27.28 5.19 3.77
C ARG A 214 27.30 5.27 5.29
N LEU A 215 26.19 4.99 5.96
CA LEU A 215 26.12 4.95 7.44
C LEU A 215 26.76 3.68 8.03
N ILE A 216 26.95 2.63 7.23
CA ILE A 216 27.36 1.29 7.68
C ILE A 216 28.84 1.00 7.35
N ARG A 217 29.53 1.87 6.61
CA ARG A 217 30.96 1.68 6.27
C ARG A 217 31.90 2.28 7.34
N PRO A 218 32.71 1.45 8.04
CA PRO A 218 33.70 1.90 9.01
C PRO A 218 34.92 2.60 8.39
N ASP A 219 35.05 2.64 7.06
CA ASP A 219 36.18 3.29 6.34
C ASP A 219 36.13 4.84 6.37
N ALA A 220 35.07 5.44 6.91
CA ALA A 220 34.91 6.90 7.00
C ALA A 220 35.80 7.57 8.07
N MET A 221 36.49 6.80 8.93
CA MET A 221 37.37 7.34 9.98
C MET A 221 38.59 8.10 9.44
N GLN A 222 39.03 7.84 8.19
CA GLN A 222 40.18 8.56 7.61
C GLN A 222 39.86 9.99 7.13
N ARG A 223 38.59 10.39 7.07
CA ARG A 223 38.19 11.78 6.78
C ARG A 223 36.96 12.18 7.60
N VAL A 224 37.16 12.32 8.91
CA VAL A 224 36.16 12.86 9.86
C VAL A 224 35.47 14.12 9.32
N THR A 225 36.20 14.97 8.58
CA THR A 225 35.67 16.18 7.92
C THR A 225 34.67 15.91 6.79
N GLU A 226 34.87 14.85 5.98
CA GLU A 226 33.93 14.47 4.92
C GLU A 226 32.67 13.83 5.51
N TYR A 227 32.82 13.02 6.56
CA TYR A 227 31.70 12.45 7.29
C TYR A 227 30.87 13.52 8.01
N LEU A 228 31.52 14.50 8.66
CA LEU A 228 30.85 15.65 9.26
C LEU A 228 30.11 16.50 8.22
N ARG A 229 30.72 16.75 7.05
CA ARG A 229 30.05 17.45 5.94
C ARG A 229 28.84 16.69 5.42
N TYR A 230 28.92 15.36 5.32
CA TYR A 230 27.77 14.51 4.94
C TYR A 230 26.64 14.55 5.97
N LEU A 231 26.98 14.46 7.26
CA LEU A 231 26.01 14.53 8.35
C LEU A 231 25.32 15.91 8.40
N GLN A 232 26.05 16.98 8.11
CA GLN A 232 25.52 18.34 8.04
C GLN A 232 24.83 18.67 6.71
N ALA A 233 25.05 17.88 5.66
CA ALA A 233 24.45 18.12 4.36
C ALA A 233 22.91 18.01 4.45
N PRO A 234 22.17 18.95 3.84
CA PRO A 234 20.72 18.85 3.76
C PRO A 234 20.28 17.54 3.13
N THR A 235 19.39 16.80 3.78
CA THR A 235 18.88 15.54 3.23
C THR A 235 18.04 15.78 1.98
N ALA A 236 17.25 16.86 1.94
CA ALA A 236 16.55 17.34 0.76
C ALA A 236 16.13 18.82 0.94
N PRO A 237 16.90 19.81 0.45
CA PRO A 237 16.65 21.24 0.71
C PRO A 237 15.24 21.75 0.32
N TRP A 238 14.68 21.14 -0.73
CA TRP A 238 13.38 21.48 -1.30
C TRP A 238 12.21 20.72 -0.67
N ALA A 239 12.49 19.72 0.16
CA ALA A 239 11.44 18.87 0.73
C ALA A 239 10.82 19.51 1.98
N PRO A 240 9.49 19.41 2.16
CA PRO A 240 8.82 19.89 3.37
C PRO A 240 9.35 19.24 4.66
N SER A 241 9.80 17.98 4.56
CA SER A 241 10.42 17.25 5.67
C SER A 241 11.67 17.93 6.22
N TRP A 242 12.48 18.53 5.34
CA TRP A 242 13.67 19.27 5.73
C TRP A 242 13.31 20.57 6.46
N TRP A 243 12.30 21.30 5.97
CA TRP A 243 11.85 22.54 6.63
C TRP A 243 11.25 22.29 8.02
N VAL A 244 10.54 21.16 8.20
CA VAL A 244 10.09 20.71 9.53
C VAL A 244 11.30 20.41 10.41
N THR A 245 12.28 19.64 9.93
CA THR A 245 13.47 19.28 10.72
C THR A 245 14.29 20.52 11.10
N GLU A 246 14.50 21.47 10.18
CA GLU A 246 15.16 22.74 10.48
C GLU A 246 14.38 23.59 11.49
N GLY A 247 13.04 23.64 11.39
CA GLY A 247 12.21 24.34 12.37
C GLY A 247 12.33 23.72 13.76
N VAL A 248 12.21 22.41 13.85
CA VAL A 248 12.26 21.65 15.11
C VAL A 248 13.66 21.71 15.74
N SER A 249 14.72 21.55 14.96
CA SER A 249 16.10 21.70 15.43
C SER A 249 16.44 23.15 15.82
N ALA A 250 15.84 24.14 15.15
CA ALA A 250 15.98 25.54 15.54
C ALA A 250 15.29 25.83 16.88
N TRP A 251 14.10 25.27 17.13
CA TRP A 251 13.43 25.35 18.44
C TRP A 251 14.30 24.74 19.54
N ALA A 252 14.85 23.54 19.31
CA ALA A 252 15.74 22.89 20.27
C ALA A 252 17.02 23.70 20.55
N GLY A 253 17.54 24.41 19.54
CA GLY A 253 18.68 25.31 19.68
C GLY A 253 18.34 26.74 20.13
N GLY A 254 17.09 27.03 20.53
CA GLY A 254 16.66 28.36 20.99
C GLY A 254 16.51 29.44 19.90
N ARG A 255 16.65 29.09 18.62
CA ARG A 255 16.57 30.01 17.47
C ARG A 255 15.14 30.15 16.94
N MET A 256 14.34 30.93 17.66
CA MET A 256 12.90 31.06 17.37
C MET A 256 12.59 31.82 16.07
N ASP A 257 13.48 32.72 15.66
CA ASP A 257 13.46 33.42 14.37
C ASP A 257 13.45 32.44 13.19
N VAL A 258 14.35 31.44 13.24
CA VAL A 258 14.43 30.41 12.21
C VAL A 258 13.16 29.54 12.23
N PHE A 259 12.67 29.16 13.41
CA PHE A 259 11.43 28.39 13.54
C PHE A 259 10.25 29.08 12.84
N TRP A 260 9.99 30.36 13.15
CA TRP A 260 8.89 31.11 12.53
C TRP A 260 9.08 31.29 11.03
N SER A 261 10.31 31.50 10.55
CA SER A 261 10.60 31.60 9.11
C SER A 261 10.29 30.29 8.35
N ARG A 262 10.50 29.13 9.00
CA ARG A 262 10.22 27.81 8.42
C ARG A 262 8.73 27.50 8.49
N ALA A 263 8.08 27.85 9.59
CA ALA A 263 6.63 27.77 9.73
C ALA A 263 5.92 28.59 8.64
N ALA A 264 6.29 29.85 8.45
CA ALA A 264 5.71 30.73 7.44
C ALA A 264 5.85 30.14 6.03
N ARG A 265 7.02 29.59 5.69
CA ARG A 265 7.24 28.91 4.40
C ARG A 265 6.37 27.65 4.24
N LEU A 266 6.20 26.84 5.29
CA LEU A 266 5.34 25.66 5.26
C LEU A 266 3.86 26.03 5.09
N TYR A 267 3.36 27.01 5.83
CA TYR A 267 1.98 27.45 5.69
C TYR A 267 1.70 28.11 4.33
N ALA A 268 2.63 28.93 3.83
CA ALA A 268 2.51 29.55 2.51
C ALA A 268 2.51 28.49 1.39
N SER A 269 3.40 27.50 1.44
CA SER A 269 3.45 26.42 0.45
C SER A 269 2.24 25.50 0.52
N ALA A 270 1.77 25.13 1.72
CA ALA A 270 0.55 24.35 1.90
C ALA A 270 -0.70 25.09 1.38
N GLY A 271 -0.80 26.40 1.66
CA GLY A 271 -1.86 27.25 1.15
C GLY A 271 -1.83 27.35 -0.38
N ALA A 272 -0.66 27.62 -0.97
CA ALA A 272 -0.49 27.67 -2.42
C ALA A 272 -0.87 26.34 -3.10
N ALA A 273 -0.40 25.21 -2.56
CA ALA A 273 -0.74 23.88 -3.08
C ALA A 273 -2.26 23.60 -3.00
N SER A 274 -2.91 24.00 -1.91
CA SER A 274 -4.36 23.86 -1.75
C SER A 274 -5.15 24.71 -2.76
N VAL A 275 -4.69 25.95 -3.02
CA VAL A 275 -5.30 26.83 -4.03
C VAL A 275 -5.14 26.24 -5.43
N VAL A 276 -3.93 25.76 -5.78
CA VAL A 276 -3.67 25.09 -7.07
C VAL A 276 -4.55 23.84 -7.21
N LEU A 277 -4.67 23.03 -6.16
CA LEU A 277 -5.52 21.85 -6.15
C LEU A 277 -6.97 22.20 -6.43
N LEU A 278 -7.55 23.20 -5.74
CA LEU A 278 -8.93 23.63 -5.95
C LEU A 278 -9.14 24.26 -7.33
N ALA A 279 -8.16 25.02 -7.83
CA ALA A 279 -8.20 25.60 -9.17
C ALA A 279 -8.19 24.52 -10.25
N LEU A 280 -7.34 23.50 -10.14
CA LEU A 280 -7.33 22.35 -11.04
C LEU A 280 -8.62 21.54 -10.92
N ALA A 281 -9.13 21.33 -9.71
CA ALA A 281 -10.38 20.62 -9.47
C ALA A 281 -11.57 21.30 -10.13
N SER A 282 -11.63 22.64 -10.13
CA SER A 282 -12.71 23.38 -10.79
C SER A 282 -12.80 23.11 -12.30
N ARG A 283 -11.68 22.74 -12.94
CA ARG A 283 -11.59 22.52 -14.39
C ARG A 283 -11.64 21.05 -14.78
N LEU A 284 -10.92 20.20 -14.05
CA LEU A 284 -10.64 18.82 -14.47
C LEU A 284 -11.50 17.78 -13.75
N TYR A 285 -12.00 18.08 -12.55
CA TYR A 285 -12.68 17.07 -11.73
C TYR A 285 -13.98 16.56 -12.36
N ALA A 286 -14.73 17.42 -13.06
CA ALA A 286 -15.94 17.02 -13.78
C ALA A 286 -15.65 15.98 -14.86
N VAL A 287 -14.60 16.22 -15.66
CA VAL A 287 -14.17 15.33 -16.74
C VAL A 287 -13.66 14.01 -16.19
N GLY A 288 -12.80 14.06 -15.16
CA GLY A 288 -12.28 12.87 -14.49
C GLY A 288 -13.39 12.03 -13.86
N TYR A 289 -14.39 12.68 -13.23
CA TYR A 289 -15.52 11.98 -12.62
C TYR A 289 -16.45 11.34 -13.66
N SER A 290 -16.83 12.07 -14.72
CA SER A 290 -17.68 11.51 -15.77
C SER A 290 -17.02 10.31 -16.42
N GLY A 291 -15.73 10.43 -16.77
CA GLY A 291 -14.95 9.32 -17.32
C GLY A 291 -14.84 8.12 -16.38
N ALA A 292 -14.66 8.36 -15.08
CA ALA A 292 -14.61 7.31 -14.06
C ALA A 292 -15.91 6.48 -13.98
N GLN A 293 -17.06 7.12 -14.22
CA GLN A 293 -18.40 6.51 -14.09
C GLN A 293 -18.93 5.93 -15.41
N GLU A 294 -18.59 6.53 -16.56
CA GLU A 294 -19.14 6.17 -17.87
C GLU A 294 -18.65 4.82 -18.43
N GLY A 295 -17.66 4.19 -17.78
CA GLY A 295 -17.42 2.77 -17.91
C GLY A 295 -17.40 2.23 -19.34
N ALA A 296 -16.75 2.92 -20.30
CA ALA A 296 -16.67 2.52 -21.71
C ALA A 296 -17.89 1.74 -22.24
N LEU A 297 -19.10 2.32 -22.14
CA LEU A 297 -20.26 1.86 -22.91
C LEU A 297 -20.13 2.14 -24.41
N SER A 298 -19.04 2.78 -24.85
CA SER A 298 -18.81 3.10 -26.25
C SER A 298 -18.24 1.89 -27.02
N ARG A 299 -19.15 1.21 -27.71
CA ARG A 299 -18.92 0.56 -29.00
C ARG A 299 -17.80 -0.49 -29.01
N ARG A 300 -18.04 -1.64 -28.36
CA ARG A 300 -17.36 -2.86 -28.81
C ARG A 300 -18.26 -3.55 -29.84
N PRO A 301 -17.75 -3.85 -31.05
CA PRO A 301 -18.42 -4.80 -31.93
C PRO A 301 -18.61 -6.11 -31.16
N LEU A 302 -19.76 -6.75 -31.35
CA LEU A 302 -20.08 -8.06 -30.77
C LEU A 302 -19.17 -9.19 -31.29
N ASP A 303 -18.30 -8.91 -32.25
CA ASP A 303 -17.30 -9.86 -32.77
C ASP A 303 -16.12 -10.03 -31.81
N VAL A 304 -16.25 -11.02 -30.96
CA VAL A 304 -15.14 -11.56 -30.18
C VAL A 304 -14.46 -12.64 -31.02
N GLY A 305 -13.34 -12.29 -31.65
CA GLY A 305 -12.48 -13.26 -32.35
C GLY A 305 -12.00 -14.40 -31.45
N PRO A 306 -11.41 -15.48 -32.01
CA PRO A 306 -11.06 -16.69 -31.27
C PRO A 306 -10.04 -16.39 -30.15
N THR A 307 -10.51 -16.48 -28.91
CA THR A 307 -9.71 -16.19 -27.73
C THR A 307 -8.65 -17.29 -27.53
N PRO A 308 -7.53 -16.99 -26.84
CA PRO A 308 -6.43 -17.94 -26.64
C PRO A 308 -6.89 -19.28 -26.05
N GLU A 309 -7.89 -19.29 -25.17
CA GLU A 309 -8.44 -20.51 -24.56
C GLU A 309 -9.14 -21.39 -25.58
N PHE A 310 -9.88 -20.78 -26.52
CA PHE A 310 -10.51 -21.52 -27.61
C PHE A 310 -9.48 -22.01 -28.63
N ARG A 311 -8.36 -21.28 -28.83
CA ARG A 311 -7.23 -21.75 -29.64
C ARG A 311 -6.48 -22.92 -28.99
N VAL A 312 -6.18 -22.82 -27.70
CA VAL A 312 -5.56 -23.90 -26.91
C VAL A 312 -6.46 -25.14 -26.88
N ARG A 313 -7.78 -24.96 -26.71
CA ARG A 313 -8.75 -26.05 -26.85
C ARG A 313 -8.70 -26.65 -28.25
N ALA A 314 -8.71 -25.86 -29.31
CA ALA A 314 -8.65 -26.38 -30.68
C ALA A 314 -7.36 -27.17 -30.94
N PHE A 315 -6.24 -26.73 -30.37
CA PHE A 315 -4.97 -27.47 -30.40
C PHE A 315 -5.05 -28.78 -29.60
N LEU A 316 -5.53 -28.74 -28.36
CA LEU A 316 -5.71 -29.92 -27.50
C LEU A 316 -6.73 -30.90 -28.08
N ALA A 317 -7.77 -30.42 -28.77
CA ALA A 317 -8.75 -31.25 -29.47
C ALA A 317 -8.13 -31.99 -30.65
N ARG A 318 -7.15 -31.38 -31.34
CA ARG A 318 -6.35 -32.05 -32.37
C ARG A 318 -5.38 -33.09 -31.80
N LEU A 319 -4.87 -32.86 -30.59
CA LEU A 319 -3.85 -33.73 -29.97
C LEU A 319 -4.45 -34.89 -29.13
N LEU A 320 -5.49 -34.62 -28.34
CA LEU A 320 -6.05 -35.52 -27.32
C LEU A 320 -7.44 -36.06 -27.69
N GLY A 321 -8.01 -35.65 -28.83
CA GLY A 321 -9.30 -36.11 -29.32
C GLY A 321 -10.43 -36.00 -28.28
N ARG A 322 -10.97 -37.14 -27.85
CA ARG A 322 -12.09 -37.25 -26.89
C ARG A 322 -11.75 -36.79 -25.46
N PHE A 323 -10.48 -36.71 -25.10
CA PHE A 323 -10.04 -36.21 -23.78
C PHE A 323 -9.85 -34.70 -23.72
N ALA A 324 -10.19 -33.99 -24.80
CA ALA A 324 -10.05 -32.55 -24.86
C ALA A 324 -10.97 -31.84 -23.84
N PRO A 325 -10.56 -30.67 -23.32
CA PRO A 325 -11.37 -29.88 -22.40
C PRO A 325 -12.73 -29.53 -23.04
N SER A 326 -13.80 -29.63 -22.24
CA SER A 326 -15.14 -29.29 -22.69
C SER A 326 -15.24 -27.81 -23.12
N PRO A 327 -16.13 -27.45 -24.05
CA PRO A 327 -16.36 -26.05 -24.42
C PRO A 327 -16.67 -25.17 -23.19
N ALA A 328 -17.35 -25.73 -22.19
CA ALA A 328 -17.67 -25.08 -20.93
C ALA A 328 -16.42 -24.72 -20.10
N THR A 329 -15.40 -25.58 -20.03
CA THR A 329 -14.18 -25.25 -19.27
C THR A 329 -13.38 -24.15 -19.94
N ALA A 330 -13.33 -24.11 -21.27
CA ALA A 330 -12.69 -23.02 -22.01
C ALA A 330 -13.42 -21.68 -21.82
N ALA A 331 -14.76 -21.70 -21.84
CA ALA A 331 -15.58 -20.50 -21.59
C ALA A 331 -15.43 -19.98 -20.15
N LEU A 332 -15.39 -20.87 -19.17
CA LEU A 332 -15.15 -20.52 -17.77
C LEU A 332 -13.72 -20.02 -17.54
N ALA A 333 -12.71 -20.65 -18.14
CA ALA A 333 -11.31 -20.17 -18.06
C ALA A 333 -11.16 -18.78 -18.70
N TRP A 334 -11.86 -18.54 -19.82
CA TRP A 334 -11.91 -17.24 -20.45
C TRP A 334 -12.56 -16.17 -19.57
N LYS A 335 -13.66 -16.53 -18.90
CA LYS A 335 -14.29 -15.69 -17.89
C LYS A 335 -13.30 -15.37 -16.77
N GLU A 336 -12.68 -16.37 -16.16
CA GLU A 336 -11.72 -16.15 -15.05
C GLU A 336 -10.55 -15.28 -15.50
N ARG A 337 -9.94 -15.55 -16.66
CA ARG A 337 -8.87 -14.69 -17.18
C ARG A 337 -9.36 -13.26 -17.38
N LYS A 338 -10.54 -13.05 -17.95
CA LYS A 338 -11.10 -11.69 -18.13
C LYS A 338 -11.37 -11.01 -16.80
N THR A 339 -11.97 -11.70 -15.82
CA THR A 339 -12.27 -11.14 -14.50
C THR A 339 -10.98 -10.81 -13.75
N PHE A 340 -10.02 -11.74 -13.74
CA PHE A 340 -8.70 -11.57 -13.14
C PHE A 340 -7.93 -10.40 -13.76
N LEU A 341 -7.91 -10.31 -15.10
CA LEU A 341 -7.24 -9.20 -15.79
C LEU A 341 -7.94 -7.85 -15.57
N ARG A 342 -9.26 -7.85 -15.35
CA ARG A 342 -10.06 -6.63 -15.13
C ARG A 342 -9.97 -6.13 -13.69
N ASP A 343 -9.73 -7.00 -12.71
CA ASP A 343 -9.64 -6.60 -11.32
C ASP A 343 -8.26 -6.02 -10.98
N VAL A 344 -8.27 -4.73 -10.65
CA VAL A 344 -7.07 -3.96 -10.29
C VAL A 344 -6.47 -4.41 -8.96
N LYS A 345 -7.30 -4.91 -8.05
CA LYS A 345 -6.87 -5.30 -6.70
C LYS A 345 -5.92 -6.51 -6.76
N HIS A 346 -6.17 -7.45 -7.67
CA HIS A 346 -5.31 -8.62 -7.86
C HIS A 346 -3.92 -8.24 -8.35
N TRP A 347 -3.83 -7.31 -9.30
CA TRP A 347 -2.56 -6.83 -9.84
C TRP A 347 -1.72 -6.09 -8.79
N SER A 348 -2.33 -5.22 -8.00
CA SER A 348 -1.65 -4.54 -6.88
C SER A 348 -1.08 -5.54 -5.87
N GLN A 349 -1.86 -6.57 -5.52
CA GLN A 349 -1.41 -7.63 -4.61
C GLN A 349 -0.31 -8.50 -5.20
N MET A 350 -0.35 -8.80 -6.51
CA MET A 350 0.73 -9.55 -7.17
C MET A 350 2.04 -8.76 -7.20
N VAL A 351 1.99 -7.45 -7.46
CA VAL A 351 3.18 -6.58 -7.38
C VAL A 351 3.75 -6.56 -5.97
N LEU A 352 2.89 -6.44 -4.96
CA LEU A 352 3.32 -6.48 -3.56
C LEU A 352 4.01 -7.80 -3.21
N ILE A 353 3.44 -8.93 -3.64
CA ILE A 353 3.99 -10.26 -3.35
C ILE A 353 5.29 -10.48 -4.13
N ALA A 354 5.38 -10.03 -5.38
CA ALA A 354 6.61 -10.08 -6.16
C ALA A 354 7.72 -9.25 -5.50
N ALA A 355 7.41 -8.05 -5.00
CA ALA A 355 8.34 -7.22 -4.26
C ALA A 355 8.80 -7.90 -2.96
N LEU A 356 7.87 -8.50 -2.20
CA LEU A 356 8.20 -9.24 -0.97
C LEU A 356 9.11 -10.44 -1.25
N VAL A 357 8.80 -11.21 -2.31
CA VAL A 357 9.64 -12.33 -2.76
C VAL A 357 11.03 -11.84 -3.16
N MET A 358 11.13 -10.72 -3.89
CA MET A 358 12.41 -10.16 -4.30
C MET A 358 13.26 -9.72 -3.08
N VAL A 359 12.65 -9.01 -2.13
CA VAL A 359 13.32 -8.60 -0.88
C VAL A 359 13.77 -9.83 -0.10
N TYR A 360 12.94 -10.88 -0.04
CA TYR A 360 13.29 -12.13 0.61
C TYR A 360 14.50 -12.82 -0.04
N LEU A 361 14.53 -12.93 -1.37
CA LEU A 361 15.66 -13.50 -2.11
C LEU A 361 16.95 -12.70 -1.89
N LEU A 362 16.87 -11.37 -1.88
CA LEU A 362 17.99 -10.49 -1.56
C LEU A 362 18.47 -10.64 -0.11
N SER A 363 17.54 -10.90 0.82
CA SER A 363 17.86 -11.16 2.22
C SER A 363 18.63 -12.47 2.37
N ILE A 364 18.20 -13.54 1.70
CA ILE A 364 18.88 -14.85 1.73
C ILE A 364 20.33 -14.73 1.26
N GLN A 365 20.57 -13.96 0.19
CA GLN A 365 21.91 -13.80 -0.38
C GLN A 365 22.91 -13.19 0.61
N ARG A 366 22.43 -12.43 1.61
CA ARG A 366 23.28 -11.73 2.60
C ARG A 366 23.50 -12.54 3.88
N LEU A 367 22.97 -13.77 3.98
CA LEU A 367 23.21 -14.59 5.16
C LEU A 367 24.65 -15.13 5.14
N PRO A 368 25.45 -14.89 6.20
CA PRO A 368 26.74 -15.55 6.36
C PRO A 368 26.49 -17.02 6.72
N LEU A 369 26.68 -17.92 5.76
CA LEU A 369 26.51 -19.36 5.93
C LEU A 369 27.85 -20.06 5.78
N ASP A 370 28.56 -20.19 6.90
CA ASP A 370 29.95 -20.65 6.93
C ASP A 370 30.09 -22.19 6.89
N THR A 371 29.05 -22.95 7.24
CA THR A 371 29.08 -24.44 7.25
C THR A 371 28.01 -25.07 6.37
N ALA A 372 28.32 -26.25 5.81
CA ALA A 372 27.42 -26.99 4.91
C ALA A 372 26.14 -27.49 5.61
N GLU A 373 26.22 -27.82 6.90
CA GLU A 373 25.08 -28.24 7.71
C GLU A 373 24.07 -27.11 7.91
N LEU A 374 24.56 -25.89 8.18
CA LEU A 374 23.73 -24.69 8.28
C LEU A 374 23.04 -24.37 6.94
N LYS A 375 23.74 -24.56 5.81
CA LYS A 375 23.13 -24.38 4.48
C LYS A 375 21.98 -25.35 4.25
N SER A 376 22.17 -26.63 4.55
CA SER A 376 21.12 -27.65 4.40
C SER A 376 19.93 -27.42 5.33
N LEU A 377 20.19 -27.04 6.58
CA LEU A 377 19.14 -26.70 7.55
C LEU A 377 18.33 -25.47 7.12
N VAL A 378 19.01 -24.42 6.64
CA VAL A 378 18.36 -23.19 6.14
C VAL A 378 17.57 -23.48 4.85
N CYS A 379 18.07 -24.31 3.94
CA CYS A 379 17.33 -24.75 2.76
C CYS A 379 16.06 -25.53 3.13
N PHE A 380 16.13 -26.38 4.16
CA PHE A 380 14.95 -27.10 4.65
C PHE A 380 13.94 -26.14 5.30
N LEU A 381 14.40 -25.22 6.15
CA LEU A 381 13.54 -24.22 6.80
C LEU A 381 12.89 -23.27 5.79
N ASN A 382 13.56 -23.02 4.66
CA ASN A 382 13.02 -22.24 3.56
C ASN A 382 11.74 -22.86 2.95
N ILE A 383 11.55 -24.18 3.03
CA ILE A 383 10.25 -24.80 2.65
C ILE A 383 9.12 -24.22 3.50
N GLY A 384 9.34 -23.99 4.79
CA GLY A 384 8.35 -23.40 5.69
C GLY A 384 8.02 -21.95 5.31
N VAL A 385 9.03 -21.15 4.98
CA VAL A 385 8.84 -19.76 4.54
C VAL A 385 8.13 -19.72 3.18
N ALA A 386 8.55 -20.54 2.22
CA ALA A 386 7.90 -20.67 0.93
C ALA A 386 6.45 -21.15 1.06
N GLY A 387 6.21 -22.15 1.91
CA GLY A 387 4.88 -22.65 2.25
C GLY A 387 3.99 -21.57 2.86
N PHE A 388 4.54 -20.73 3.75
CA PHE A 388 3.82 -19.58 4.31
C PHE A 388 3.43 -18.55 3.24
N VAL A 389 4.35 -18.24 2.31
CA VAL A 389 4.05 -17.35 1.17
C VAL A 389 2.96 -17.94 0.28
N LEU A 390 3.01 -19.25 -0.01
CA LEU A 390 1.97 -19.95 -0.78
C LEU A 390 0.63 -20.00 -0.05
N ALA A 391 0.62 -20.20 1.27
CA ALA A 391 -0.62 -20.19 2.06
C ALA A 391 -1.24 -18.79 2.06
N SER A 392 -0.44 -17.74 2.24
CA SER A 392 -0.88 -16.34 2.16
C SER A 392 -1.45 -16.01 0.77
N LEU A 393 -0.82 -16.49 -0.30
CA LEU A 393 -1.33 -16.41 -1.66
C LEU A 393 -2.67 -17.16 -1.82
N GLY A 394 -2.76 -18.37 -1.29
CA GLY A 394 -3.97 -19.19 -1.28
C GLY A 394 -5.14 -18.49 -0.58
N LEU A 395 -4.91 -17.86 0.57
CA LEU A 395 -5.93 -17.08 1.27
C LEU A 395 -6.38 -15.85 0.49
N ARG A 396 -5.48 -15.21 -0.27
CA ARG A 396 -5.81 -13.96 -0.99
C ARG A 396 -6.50 -14.19 -2.33
N PHE A 397 -6.13 -15.26 -3.04
CA PHE A 397 -6.59 -15.51 -4.40
C PHE A 397 -7.50 -16.72 -4.52
N THR A 398 -7.14 -17.83 -3.87
CA THR A 398 -7.84 -19.11 -4.05
C THR A 398 -9.07 -19.23 -3.15
N PHE A 399 -8.95 -18.85 -1.88
CA PHE A 399 -10.05 -18.90 -0.91
C PHE A 399 -11.25 -18.02 -1.30
N PRO A 400 -11.08 -16.73 -1.66
CA PRO A 400 -12.22 -15.89 -2.03
C PRO A 400 -12.72 -16.17 -3.46
N ALA A 401 -12.07 -17.02 -4.26
CA ALA A 401 -12.41 -17.21 -5.68
C ALA A 401 -13.88 -17.59 -5.94
N VAL A 402 -14.52 -18.29 -4.98
CA VAL A 402 -15.96 -18.61 -5.04
C VAL A 402 -16.80 -17.41 -4.62
N SER A 403 -16.44 -16.75 -3.52
CA SER A 403 -17.11 -15.55 -3.01
C SER A 403 -17.06 -14.37 -4.00
N LEU A 404 -15.99 -14.25 -4.79
CA LEU A 404 -15.80 -13.20 -5.80
C LEU A 404 -16.74 -13.31 -7.01
N GLU A 405 -17.46 -14.44 -7.17
CA GLU A 405 -18.58 -14.52 -8.09
C GLU A 405 -19.71 -13.54 -7.74
N GLY A 406 -19.79 -13.18 -6.46
CA GLY A 406 -20.67 -12.14 -5.93
C GLY A 406 -22.11 -12.25 -6.41
N ARG A 407 -22.66 -11.12 -6.84
CA ARG A 407 -24.04 -11.01 -7.33
C ARG A 407 -24.28 -11.71 -8.67
N SER A 408 -23.23 -12.10 -9.41
CA SER A 408 -23.37 -12.84 -10.68
C SER A 408 -23.44 -14.36 -10.51
N TYR A 409 -23.37 -14.87 -9.28
CA TYR A 409 -23.41 -16.31 -9.02
C TYR A 409 -24.69 -16.99 -9.53
N TRP A 410 -25.82 -16.28 -9.57
CA TRP A 410 -27.09 -16.83 -10.10
C TRP A 410 -26.97 -17.25 -11.58
N PHE A 411 -26.16 -16.56 -12.38
CA PHE A 411 -25.93 -16.90 -13.78
C PHE A 411 -25.14 -18.21 -13.93
N VAL A 412 -24.16 -18.43 -13.05
CA VAL A 412 -23.39 -19.68 -13.00
C VAL A 412 -24.28 -20.84 -12.56
N ARG A 413 -25.23 -20.61 -11.65
CA ARG A 413 -26.20 -21.61 -11.20
C ARG A 413 -27.25 -21.97 -12.26
N ALA A 414 -27.60 -21.02 -13.14
CA ALA A 414 -28.54 -21.24 -14.24
C ALA A 414 -27.88 -21.93 -15.46
N ALA A 415 -26.55 -21.95 -15.53
CA ALA A 415 -25.82 -22.62 -16.60
C ALA A 415 -25.84 -24.16 -16.41
N PRO A 416 -25.77 -24.96 -17.49
CA PRO A 416 -25.71 -26.42 -17.44
C PRO A 416 -24.30 -26.89 -16.99
N LEU A 417 -23.89 -26.52 -15.77
CA LEU A 417 -22.60 -26.82 -15.18
C LEU A 417 -22.79 -27.59 -13.87
N THR A 418 -22.00 -28.64 -13.66
CA THR A 418 -21.98 -29.30 -12.36
C THR A 418 -21.10 -28.54 -11.37
N SER A 419 -21.41 -28.63 -10.07
CA SER A 419 -20.60 -28.01 -9.01
C SER A 419 -19.13 -28.46 -9.05
N ALA A 420 -18.91 -29.75 -9.34
CA ALA A 420 -17.57 -30.33 -9.51
C ALA A 420 -16.79 -29.70 -10.68
N GLN A 421 -17.46 -29.37 -11.80
CA GLN A 421 -16.82 -28.70 -12.93
C GLN A 421 -16.38 -27.28 -12.56
N LEU A 422 -17.21 -26.54 -11.81
CA LEU A 422 -16.86 -25.20 -11.33
C LEU A 422 -15.66 -25.24 -10.37
N MET A 423 -15.66 -26.15 -9.41
CA MET A 423 -14.56 -26.29 -8.44
C MET A 423 -13.25 -26.71 -9.11
N ARG A 424 -13.29 -27.71 -10.02
CA ARG A 424 -12.11 -28.14 -10.79
C ARG A 424 -11.56 -27.00 -11.64
N GLN A 425 -12.43 -26.21 -12.24
CA GLN A 425 -12.02 -25.11 -13.10
C GLN A 425 -11.39 -23.96 -12.30
N LYS A 426 -11.92 -23.63 -11.12
CA LYS A 426 -11.26 -22.68 -10.20
C LYS A 426 -9.90 -23.19 -9.74
N ALA A 427 -9.82 -24.45 -9.32
CA ALA A 427 -8.56 -25.06 -8.92
C ALA A 427 -7.53 -25.06 -10.07
N LEU A 428 -7.93 -25.45 -11.28
CA LEU A 428 -7.06 -25.49 -12.46
C LEU A 428 -6.62 -24.08 -12.92
N PHE A 429 -7.43 -23.05 -12.66
CA PHE A 429 -7.04 -21.67 -12.94
C PHE A 429 -6.02 -21.15 -11.90
N THR A 430 -6.19 -21.48 -10.63
CA THR A 430 -5.31 -20.99 -9.54
C THR A 430 -4.03 -21.80 -9.37
N LEU A 431 -4.02 -23.08 -9.70
CA LEU A 431 -2.88 -23.99 -9.49
C LEU A 431 -1.62 -23.57 -10.26
N PRO A 432 -1.66 -23.27 -11.58
CA PRO A 432 -0.44 -22.94 -12.33
C PRO A 432 0.28 -21.69 -11.79
N PRO A 433 -0.42 -20.56 -11.48
CA PRO A 433 0.22 -19.43 -10.81
C PRO A 433 0.85 -19.78 -9.46
N THR A 434 0.16 -20.55 -8.61
CA THR A 434 0.69 -20.96 -7.30
C THR A 434 1.92 -21.86 -7.43
N LEU A 435 1.91 -22.81 -8.37
CA LEU A 435 3.05 -23.66 -8.67
C LEU A 435 4.24 -22.86 -9.19
N LEU A 436 4.01 -21.93 -10.13
CA LEU A 436 5.05 -21.08 -10.71
C LEU A 436 5.74 -20.22 -9.65
N VAL A 437 4.98 -19.62 -8.74
CA VAL A 437 5.56 -18.81 -7.67
C VAL A 437 6.33 -19.69 -6.67
N GLY A 438 5.77 -20.84 -6.29
CA GLY A 438 6.43 -21.78 -5.38
C GLY A 438 7.74 -22.34 -5.94
N THR A 439 7.74 -22.73 -7.22
CA THR A 439 8.96 -23.19 -7.90
C THR A 439 9.99 -22.10 -8.03
N ALA A 440 9.60 -20.91 -8.51
CA ALA A 440 10.52 -19.81 -8.68
C ALA A 440 11.18 -19.44 -7.35
N LEU A 441 10.42 -19.38 -6.26
CA LEU A 441 10.91 -19.05 -4.93
C LEU A 441 11.91 -20.09 -4.41
N VAL A 442 11.54 -21.38 -4.44
CA VAL A 442 12.39 -22.45 -3.91
C VAL A 442 13.61 -22.69 -4.80
N ALA A 443 13.45 -22.70 -6.13
CA ALA A 443 14.56 -22.90 -7.05
C ALA A 443 15.57 -21.74 -7.00
N ALA A 444 15.10 -20.49 -6.98
CA ALA A 444 15.98 -19.32 -6.86
C ALA A 444 16.71 -19.32 -5.50
N SER A 445 16.00 -19.64 -4.42
CA SER A 445 16.62 -19.69 -3.09
C SER A 445 17.66 -20.80 -2.98
N ASN A 446 17.36 -22.01 -3.50
CA ASN A 446 18.29 -23.14 -3.50
C ASN A 446 19.55 -22.83 -4.32
N HIS A 447 19.38 -22.13 -5.46
CA HIS A 447 20.50 -21.68 -6.27
C HIS A 447 21.35 -20.64 -5.54
N LEU A 448 20.73 -19.65 -4.88
CA LEU A 448 21.43 -18.62 -4.10
C LEU A 448 22.18 -19.19 -2.89
N LEU A 449 21.64 -20.25 -2.27
CA LEU A 449 22.22 -20.92 -1.10
C LEU A 449 23.31 -21.94 -1.46
N GLY A 450 23.45 -22.30 -2.74
CA GLY A 450 24.37 -23.35 -3.17
C GLY A 450 24.00 -24.72 -2.61
N ALA A 451 22.70 -25.04 -2.58
CA ALA A 451 22.18 -26.28 -2.02
C ALA A 451 22.62 -27.53 -2.80
N ASP A 452 22.77 -28.66 -2.10
CA ASP A 452 23.03 -29.95 -2.75
C ASP A 452 21.84 -30.38 -3.64
N ARG A 453 22.14 -31.14 -4.71
CA ARG A 453 21.17 -31.54 -5.74
C ARG A 453 20.01 -32.36 -5.17
N PHE A 454 20.29 -33.19 -4.17
CA PHE A 454 19.25 -33.99 -3.51
C PHE A 454 18.25 -33.09 -2.76
N THR A 455 18.75 -32.18 -1.93
CA THR A 455 17.93 -31.22 -1.17
C THR A 455 17.16 -30.29 -2.10
N ALA A 456 17.77 -29.88 -3.23
CA ALA A 456 17.10 -29.05 -4.23
C ALA A 456 15.89 -29.75 -4.87
N TRP A 457 16.00 -31.03 -5.24
CA TRP A 457 14.88 -31.79 -5.80
C TRP A 457 13.79 -32.08 -4.76
N LEU A 458 14.19 -32.46 -3.54
CA LEU A 458 13.26 -32.76 -2.47
C LEU A 458 12.42 -31.55 -2.07
N THR A 459 13.05 -30.38 -1.94
CA THR A 459 12.36 -29.11 -1.62
C THR A 459 11.40 -28.68 -2.74
N VAL A 460 11.77 -28.84 -4.02
CA VAL A 460 10.89 -28.55 -5.16
C VAL A 460 9.69 -29.51 -5.23
N LEU A 461 9.91 -30.81 -5.02
CA LEU A 461 8.79 -31.76 -4.99
C LEU A 461 7.83 -31.48 -3.82
N THR A 462 8.39 -31.16 -2.66
CA THR A 462 7.61 -30.81 -1.46
C THR A 462 6.76 -29.57 -1.73
N ILE A 463 7.31 -28.53 -2.36
CA ILE A 463 6.54 -27.31 -2.64
C ILE A 463 5.44 -27.56 -3.68
N TRP A 464 5.62 -28.49 -4.62
CA TRP A 464 4.55 -28.88 -5.56
C TRP A 464 3.38 -29.54 -4.84
N LEU A 465 3.68 -30.50 -3.96
CA LEU A 465 2.66 -31.16 -3.14
C LEU A 465 1.94 -30.15 -2.23
N CYS A 466 2.68 -29.22 -1.61
CA CYS A 466 2.09 -28.13 -0.83
C CYS A 466 1.18 -27.24 -1.69
N ALA A 467 1.61 -26.84 -2.89
CA ALA A 467 0.82 -25.99 -3.77
C ALA A 467 -0.51 -26.68 -4.21
N VAL A 468 -0.45 -27.96 -4.56
CA VAL A 468 -1.66 -28.76 -4.89
C VAL A 468 -2.59 -28.85 -3.68
N THR A 469 -2.05 -29.13 -2.50
CA THR A 469 -2.85 -29.27 -1.27
C THR A 469 -3.50 -27.95 -0.87
N LEU A 470 -2.73 -26.85 -0.85
CA LEU A 470 -3.23 -25.52 -0.51
C LEU A 470 -4.27 -25.02 -1.49
N THR A 471 -4.12 -25.32 -2.79
CA THR A 471 -5.12 -24.91 -3.79
C THR A 471 -6.42 -25.70 -3.64
N ALA A 472 -6.34 -27.01 -3.40
CA ALA A 472 -7.50 -27.83 -3.11
C ALA A 472 -8.24 -27.38 -1.83
N MET A 473 -7.49 -27.13 -0.74
CA MET A 473 -8.05 -26.62 0.52
C MET A 473 -8.65 -25.22 0.35
N GLY A 474 -7.97 -24.33 -0.38
CA GLY A 474 -8.44 -22.96 -0.62
C GLY A 474 -9.77 -22.93 -1.35
N VAL A 475 -9.91 -23.69 -2.46
CA VAL A 475 -11.17 -23.78 -3.20
C VAL A 475 -12.24 -24.49 -2.38
N GLY A 476 -11.89 -25.56 -1.67
CA GLY A 476 -12.83 -26.32 -0.84
C GLY A 476 -13.42 -25.49 0.30
N PHE A 477 -12.59 -24.88 1.13
CA PHE A 477 -13.06 -24.03 2.23
C PHE A 477 -13.73 -22.75 1.73
N GLY A 478 -13.25 -22.18 0.63
CA GLY A 478 -13.90 -21.03 -0.01
C GLY A 478 -15.31 -21.34 -0.52
N ALA A 479 -15.56 -22.58 -0.96
CA ALA A 479 -16.88 -23.05 -1.35
C ALA A 479 -17.79 -23.37 -0.15
N LEU A 480 -17.23 -23.77 0.99
CA LEU A 480 -17.97 -24.11 2.21
C LEU A 480 -18.47 -22.86 2.96
N PHE A 481 -17.70 -21.77 2.92
CA PHE A 481 -18.06 -20.50 3.57
C PHE A 481 -18.21 -19.33 2.57
N PRO A 482 -19.11 -19.42 1.57
CA PRO A 482 -19.21 -18.40 0.55
C PRO A 482 -19.91 -17.14 1.09
N ARG A 483 -19.30 -15.98 0.89
CA ARG A 483 -19.91 -14.67 1.13
C ARG A 483 -20.03 -13.96 -0.20
N PHE A 484 -21.25 -13.87 -0.75
CA PHE A 484 -21.50 -13.25 -2.06
C PHE A 484 -21.83 -11.75 -1.99
N ASN A 485 -22.07 -11.22 -0.79
CA ASN A 485 -22.46 -9.83 -0.57
C ASN A 485 -21.30 -9.03 0.04
N VAL A 486 -20.17 -9.03 -0.67
CA VAL A 486 -18.92 -8.36 -0.27
C VAL A 486 -18.46 -7.44 -1.39
N GLU A 487 -18.17 -6.20 -1.04
CA GLU A 487 -17.69 -5.18 -1.98
C GLU A 487 -16.16 -5.21 -2.12
N ASN A 488 -15.48 -5.82 -1.15
CA ASN A 488 -14.03 -5.92 -1.08
C ASN A 488 -13.58 -7.34 -0.71
N ILE A 489 -12.49 -7.78 -1.35
CA ILE A 489 -11.82 -9.08 -1.11
C ILE A 489 -11.47 -9.25 0.38
N HIS A 490 -11.13 -8.17 1.08
CA HIS A 490 -10.75 -8.16 2.49
C HIS A 490 -11.92 -8.36 3.48
N GLN A 491 -13.17 -8.41 3.01
CA GLN A 491 -14.35 -8.67 3.85
C GLN A 491 -14.71 -10.17 3.92
N VAL A 492 -14.08 -10.98 3.06
CA VAL A 492 -14.11 -12.44 3.06
C VAL A 492 -12.91 -12.94 3.84
#